data_AF-A0A7W0F4X1-F1
#
_entry.id   AF-A0A7W0F4X1-F1
#
_cell.length_a   1.000
_cell.length_b   1.000
_cell.length_c   1.000
_cell.angle_alpha   90.00
_cell.angle_beta   90.00
_cell.angle_gamma   90.00
#
_symmetry.space_group_name_H-M   'P 1'
#
loop_
_entity.id
_entity.type
_entity.pdbx_description
1 polymer ?
#
loop_
_entity_poly.entity_id
_entity_poly.type
_entity_poly.pdbx_seq_one_letter_code
_entity_poly.pdbx_strand_id
1 'polypeptide(L)'
;MNTLRCGRLARLLEQNGLDSAVTCDPSDIFYFTGMRTDGAYLLFNRGGARLFLNSLSPCKKKWTVPVAELKNIKLGKTGIEPSKISVSSLSALKKMTGCTVIKKEPLFAKIRALKEPGEIKKIATAQKISKRLCSGVRLTEGMSERDAASYISARAHSLSGGPAFEPIVAFGANSAYPHHIPSGKKYSRRGAALIDMGVIYKDYRADLTRMKGLFNIKTLLGRAYAAVKKARETALPHIVPGAEIGGIGRMIKKYLADQGFEKNILHSAGHGIGLDVHEWPAINCRERAKFEKGMVFTLEPGLYFSGIGGVRVEDVYVLEDKARVLG
;
A
#
# COMPACT_ATOMS: atom_id res chain seq x y z
N MET A 1 20.83 -3.74 12.58
CA MET A 1 20.07 -4.21 11.41
C MET A 1 19.34 -5.47 11.80
N ASN A 2 18.11 -5.70 11.30
CA ASN A 2 17.30 -6.85 11.65
C ASN A 2 17.81 -8.11 10.92
N THR A 3 18.46 -9.01 11.67
CA THR A 3 19.11 -10.21 11.13
C THR A 3 18.14 -11.20 10.48
N LEU A 4 16.92 -11.34 11.03
CA LEU A 4 15.88 -12.21 10.46
C LEU A 4 15.43 -11.73 9.08
N ARG A 5 15.23 -10.41 8.91
CA ARG A 5 14.90 -9.80 7.62
C ARG A 5 16.04 -9.97 6.62
N CYS A 6 17.28 -9.69 7.03
CA CYS A 6 18.46 -9.91 6.19
C CYS A 6 18.58 -11.37 5.74
N GLY A 7 18.32 -12.33 6.63
CA GLY A 7 18.35 -13.76 6.30
C GLY A 7 17.26 -14.19 5.31
N ARG A 8 16.06 -13.59 5.39
CA ARG A 8 15.01 -13.80 4.38
C ARG A 8 15.45 -13.30 3.01
N LEU A 9 16.11 -12.14 2.95
CA LEU A 9 16.63 -11.60 1.69
C LEU A 9 17.76 -12.44 1.13
N ALA A 10 18.72 -12.87 1.96
CA ALA A 10 19.82 -13.71 1.52
C ALA A 10 19.34 -14.98 0.80
N ARG A 11 18.37 -15.70 1.37
CA ARG A 11 17.74 -16.87 0.72
C ARG A 11 17.08 -16.51 -0.61
N LEU A 12 16.43 -15.35 -0.69
CA LEU A 12 15.81 -14.90 -1.93
C LEU A 12 16.85 -14.55 -2.99
N LEU A 13 18.01 -13.99 -2.62
CA LEU A 13 19.11 -13.73 -3.56
C LEU A 13 19.68 -15.04 -4.12
N GLU A 14 19.92 -16.03 -3.25
CA GLU A 14 20.37 -17.37 -3.66
C GLU A 14 19.41 -18.02 -4.65
N GLN A 15 18.11 -18.04 -4.34
CA GLN A 15 17.07 -18.57 -5.23
C GLN A 15 17.01 -17.90 -6.60
N ASN A 16 17.45 -16.65 -6.69
CA ASN A 16 17.43 -15.87 -7.94
C ASN A 16 18.81 -15.77 -8.61
N GLY A 17 19.83 -16.45 -8.09
CA GLY A 17 21.18 -16.41 -8.64
C GLY A 17 21.81 -15.01 -8.62
N LEU A 18 21.48 -14.21 -7.61
CA LEU A 18 22.00 -12.86 -7.41
C LEU A 18 23.15 -12.86 -6.40
N ASP A 19 24.22 -12.13 -6.70
CA ASP A 19 25.38 -11.97 -5.80
C ASP A 19 25.10 -10.94 -4.70
N SER A 20 24.22 -9.97 -5.01
CA SER A 20 23.88 -8.86 -4.13
C SER A 20 22.53 -8.26 -4.46
N ALA A 21 22.06 -7.36 -3.60
CA ALA A 21 20.93 -6.48 -3.89
C ALA A 21 21.13 -5.09 -3.27
N VAL A 22 20.53 -4.08 -3.92
CA VAL A 22 20.61 -2.69 -3.48
C VAL A 22 19.23 -2.04 -3.55
N THR A 23 18.88 -1.28 -2.52
CA THR A 23 17.70 -0.41 -2.49
C THR A 23 18.07 0.99 -2.02
N CYS A 24 17.37 1.99 -2.55
CA CYS A 24 17.41 3.38 -2.12
C CYS A 24 16.07 3.81 -1.50
N ASP A 25 15.09 2.92 -1.42
CA ASP A 25 13.75 3.22 -0.92
C ASP A 25 13.80 3.42 0.60
N PRO A 26 13.33 4.58 1.11
CA PRO A 26 13.36 4.86 2.54
C PRO A 26 12.58 3.86 3.40
N SER A 27 11.51 3.26 2.85
CA SER A 27 10.72 2.26 3.56
C SER A 27 11.41 0.90 3.60
N ASP A 28 12.11 0.48 2.55
CA ASP A 28 13.00 -0.69 2.60
C ASP A 28 14.13 -0.47 3.61
N ILE A 29 14.79 0.69 3.55
CA ILE A 29 15.87 1.03 4.49
C ILE A 29 15.34 0.96 5.93
N PHE A 30 14.21 1.58 6.20
CA PHE A 30 13.57 1.52 7.51
C PHE A 30 13.22 0.08 7.91
N TYR A 31 12.72 -0.73 6.99
CA TYR A 31 12.37 -2.13 7.23
C TYR A 31 13.58 -2.93 7.74
N PHE A 32 14.76 -2.80 7.14
CA PHE A 32 15.92 -3.57 7.61
C PHE A 32 16.66 -2.93 8.79
N THR A 33 16.62 -1.60 8.91
CA THR A 33 17.53 -0.88 9.81
C THR A 33 16.84 -0.25 11.01
N GLY A 34 15.54 0.00 10.93
CA GLY A 34 14.78 0.80 11.87
C GLY A 34 15.05 2.31 11.75
N MET A 35 15.77 2.75 10.72
CA MET A 35 16.12 4.15 10.51
C MET A 35 15.41 4.74 9.29
N ARG A 36 14.88 5.96 9.47
CA ARG A 36 14.46 6.82 8.36
C ARG A 36 15.67 7.63 7.90
N THR A 37 15.97 7.53 6.61
CA THR A 37 17.03 8.32 5.96
C THR A 37 16.75 8.37 4.47
N ASP A 38 17.15 9.47 3.84
CA ASP A 38 17.11 9.65 2.40
C ASP A 38 18.53 9.72 1.84
N GLY A 39 18.67 9.68 0.51
CA GLY A 39 19.97 9.78 -0.16
C GLY A 39 20.95 8.65 0.21
N ALA A 40 20.43 7.48 0.58
CA ALA A 40 21.19 6.34 1.08
C ALA A 40 21.10 5.13 0.14
N TYR A 41 22.09 4.25 0.23
CA TYR A 41 22.05 2.93 -0.41
C TYR A 41 22.12 1.86 0.66
N LEU A 42 21.12 0.98 0.73
CA LEU A 42 21.21 -0.22 1.54
C LEU A 42 21.62 -1.39 0.65
N LEU A 43 22.79 -1.95 0.95
CA LEU A 43 23.44 -2.98 0.17
C LEU A 43 23.44 -4.30 0.94
N PHE A 44 23.12 -5.37 0.24
CA PHE A 44 23.17 -6.75 0.72
C PHE A 44 24.09 -7.57 -0.17
N ASN A 45 25.03 -8.29 0.40
CA ASN A 45 25.84 -9.29 -0.30
C ASN A 45 26.17 -10.46 0.64
N ARG A 46 26.98 -11.42 0.18
CA ARG A 46 27.43 -12.56 1.00
C ARG A 46 28.17 -12.16 2.28
N GLY A 47 28.79 -10.98 2.31
CA GLY A 47 29.47 -10.41 3.48
C GLY A 47 28.55 -9.70 4.48
N GLY A 48 27.22 -9.74 4.25
CA GLY A 48 26.22 -9.13 5.10
C GLY A 48 25.61 -7.87 4.48
N ALA A 49 25.06 -7.02 5.35
CA ALA A 49 24.30 -5.86 4.93
C ALA A 49 24.88 -4.57 5.49
N ARG A 50 25.02 -3.55 4.64
CA ARG A 50 25.64 -2.26 4.97
C ARG A 50 24.77 -1.12 4.45
N LEU A 51 24.56 -0.12 5.29
CA LEU A 51 23.85 1.11 4.94
C LEU A 51 24.87 2.21 4.61
N PHE A 52 24.89 2.63 3.35
CA PHE A 52 25.74 3.70 2.85
C PHE A 52 25.01 5.03 2.98
N LEU A 53 25.57 5.94 3.77
CA LEU A 53 24.97 7.22 4.16
C LEU A 53 25.86 8.39 3.74
N ASN A 54 25.26 9.57 3.63
CA ASN A 54 26.01 10.82 3.58
C ASN A 54 26.88 10.93 4.85
N SER A 55 28.12 11.44 4.72
CA SER A 55 29.06 11.63 5.84
C SER A 55 28.51 12.52 6.96
N LEU A 56 27.59 13.43 6.60
CA LEU A 56 26.88 14.31 7.53
C LEU A 56 25.77 13.60 8.31
N SER A 57 25.45 12.34 8.01
CA SER A 57 24.47 11.59 8.78
C SER A 57 24.96 11.39 10.22
N PRO A 58 24.13 11.69 11.24
CA PRO A 58 24.51 11.54 12.64
C PRO A 58 24.62 10.08 13.09
N CYS A 59 24.20 9.12 12.26
CA CYS A 59 24.23 7.71 12.63
C CYS A 59 25.63 7.10 12.52
N LYS A 60 26.14 6.58 13.65
CA LYS A 60 27.43 5.90 13.75
C LYS A 60 27.26 4.46 14.23
N LYS A 61 26.62 3.60 13.42
CA LYS A 61 26.48 2.16 13.73
C LYS A 61 27.56 1.37 13.00
N LYS A 62 27.95 0.19 13.52
CA LYS A 62 28.99 -0.66 12.88
C LYS A 62 28.68 -1.07 11.43
N TRP A 63 27.40 -1.06 11.06
CA TRP A 63 26.91 -1.42 9.73
C TRP A 63 26.62 -0.21 8.84
N THR A 64 26.95 1.01 9.28
CA THR A 64 26.88 2.23 8.45
C THR A 64 28.23 2.57 7.87
N VAL A 65 28.26 3.02 6.62
CA VAL A 65 29.48 3.36 5.89
C VAL A 65 29.26 4.67 5.12
N PRO A 66 30.26 5.56 4.97
CA PRO A 66 30.15 6.70 4.07
C PRO A 66 29.86 6.29 2.63
N VAL A 67 28.94 6.98 1.95
CA VAL A 67 28.55 6.67 0.56
C VAL A 67 29.73 6.73 -0.43
N ALA A 68 30.74 7.56 -0.14
CA ALA A 68 31.97 7.66 -0.93
C ALA A 68 32.77 6.34 -0.97
N GLU A 69 32.58 5.45 0.00
CA GLU A 69 33.23 4.14 0.05
C GLU A 69 32.52 3.09 -0.79
N LEU A 70 31.35 3.39 -1.38
CA LEU A 70 30.64 2.46 -2.24
C LEU A 70 31.49 1.99 -3.43
N LYS A 71 32.39 2.85 -3.91
CA LYS A 71 33.37 2.55 -4.96
C LYS A 71 34.34 1.40 -4.63
N ASN A 72 34.50 1.10 -3.34
CA ASN A 72 35.39 0.05 -2.85
C ASN A 72 34.66 -1.31 -2.76
N ILE A 73 33.38 -1.39 -3.10
CA ILE A 73 32.56 -2.59 -2.97
C ILE A 73 32.33 -3.24 -4.33
N LYS A 74 32.68 -4.52 -4.44
CA LYS A 74 32.32 -5.36 -5.58
C LYS A 74 30.94 -5.99 -5.36
N LEU A 75 30.05 -5.79 -6.33
CA LEU A 75 28.64 -6.19 -6.21
C LEU A 75 28.22 -7.34 -7.12
N GLY A 76 28.93 -7.63 -8.20
CA GLY A 76 28.57 -8.71 -9.14
C GLY A 76 27.19 -8.52 -9.78
N LYS A 77 26.41 -9.60 -9.91
CA LYS A 77 25.01 -9.60 -10.34
C LYS A 77 24.12 -9.05 -9.23
N THR A 78 23.68 -7.81 -9.39
CA THR A 78 23.00 -7.02 -8.35
C THR A 78 21.52 -6.90 -8.65
N GLY A 79 20.67 -7.45 -7.78
CA GLY A 79 19.23 -7.26 -7.85
C GLY A 79 18.80 -5.86 -7.42
N ILE A 80 17.92 -5.23 -8.21
CA ILE A 80 17.24 -3.98 -7.84
C ILE A 80 15.76 -4.07 -8.21
N GLU A 81 14.90 -3.38 -7.45
CA GLU A 81 13.51 -3.12 -7.83
C GLU A 81 13.44 -1.79 -8.61
N PRO A 82 13.13 -1.82 -9.92
CA PRO A 82 13.13 -0.61 -10.75
C PRO A 82 12.18 0.47 -10.25
N SER A 83 11.05 0.10 -9.63
CA SER A 83 10.09 1.02 -9.02
C SER A 83 10.61 1.75 -7.79
N LYS A 84 11.75 1.31 -7.22
CA LYS A 84 12.31 1.76 -5.95
C LYS A 84 13.66 2.47 -6.08
N ILE A 85 14.15 2.68 -7.30
CA ILE A 85 15.41 3.39 -7.55
C ILE A 85 15.28 4.33 -8.74
N SER A 86 15.68 5.58 -8.56
CA SER A 86 15.69 6.56 -9.65
C SER A 86 16.76 6.20 -10.70
N VAL A 87 16.57 6.66 -11.94
CA VAL A 87 17.56 6.49 -13.00
C VAL A 87 18.90 7.13 -12.63
N SER A 88 18.88 8.28 -11.94
CA SER A 88 20.09 8.97 -11.47
C SER A 88 20.84 8.15 -10.42
N SER A 89 20.15 7.63 -9.40
CA SER A 89 20.76 6.77 -8.37
C SER A 89 21.28 5.47 -8.97
N LEU A 90 20.56 4.88 -9.92
CA LEU A 90 21.01 3.67 -10.62
C LEU A 90 22.26 3.93 -11.46
N SER A 91 22.32 5.05 -12.18
CA SER A 91 23.49 5.46 -12.96
C SER A 91 24.71 5.69 -12.08
N ALA A 92 24.52 6.39 -10.95
CA ALA A 92 25.57 6.61 -9.96
C ALA A 92 26.07 5.29 -9.35
N LEU A 93 25.16 4.39 -8.97
CA LEU A 93 25.49 3.06 -8.46
C LEU A 93 26.36 2.28 -9.46
N LYS A 94 25.95 2.23 -10.73
CA LYS A 94 26.70 1.56 -11.81
C LYS A 94 28.09 2.18 -11.98
N LYS A 95 28.17 3.51 -12.06
CA LYS A 95 29.44 4.23 -12.23
C LYS A 95 30.41 3.97 -11.08
N MET A 96 29.93 3.94 -9.84
CA MET A 96 30.78 3.73 -8.66
C MET A 96 31.23 2.29 -8.50
N THR A 97 30.37 1.31 -8.81
CA THR A 97 30.59 -0.10 -8.42
C THR A 97 30.93 -1.03 -9.59
N GLY A 98 30.69 -0.60 -10.83
CA GLY A 98 30.80 -1.47 -12.02
C GLY A 98 29.82 -2.66 -12.01
N CYS A 99 28.76 -2.60 -11.21
CA CYS A 99 27.86 -3.74 -11.02
C CYS A 99 27.05 -4.08 -12.30
N THR A 100 26.75 -5.38 -12.45
CA THR A 100 25.78 -5.85 -13.44
C THR A 100 24.39 -5.84 -12.80
N VAL A 101 23.56 -4.89 -13.22
CA VAL A 101 22.22 -4.73 -12.65
C VAL A 101 21.23 -5.72 -13.25
N ILE A 102 20.56 -6.47 -12.39
CA ILE A 102 19.45 -7.36 -12.72
C ILE A 102 18.16 -6.74 -12.18
N LYS A 103 17.23 -6.40 -13.07
CA LYS A 103 15.89 -5.93 -12.69
C LYS A 103 15.13 -7.11 -12.10
N LYS A 104 14.76 -7.03 -10.83
CA LYS A 104 14.01 -8.09 -10.15
C LYS A 104 12.93 -7.45 -9.28
N GLU A 105 11.69 -7.62 -9.70
CA GLU A 105 10.53 -7.11 -8.97
C GLU A 105 9.43 -8.18 -8.97
N PRO A 106 8.88 -8.54 -7.80
CA PRO A 106 9.28 -8.09 -6.48
C PRO A 106 10.59 -8.77 -6.00
N LEU A 107 11.34 -8.06 -5.15
CA LEU A 107 12.53 -8.51 -4.41
C LEU A 107 12.45 -8.06 -2.95
N PHE A 108 12.62 -6.76 -2.65
CA PHE A 108 12.46 -6.22 -1.30
C PHE A 108 10.99 -6.18 -0.89
N ALA A 109 10.12 -5.77 -1.82
CA ALA A 109 8.68 -5.76 -1.63
C ALA A 109 8.12 -7.16 -1.29
N LYS A 110 8.72 -8.24 -1.84
CA LYS A 110 8.31 -9.62 -1.54
C LYS A 110 8.50 -9.97 -0.06
N ILE A 111 9.58 -9.48 0.54
CA ILE A 111 9.90 -9.78 1.95
C ILE A 111 9.08 -8.90 2.89
N ARG A 112 8.85 -7.64 2.50
CA ARG A 112 7.96 -6.71 3.23
C ARG A 112 6.50 -7.14 3.18
N ALA A 113 6.09 -7.82 2.12
CA ALA A 113 4.73 -8.33 2.01
C ALA A 113 4.37 -9.32 3.12
N LEU A 114 5.35 -10.02 3.70
CA LEU A 114 5.16 -10.95 4.83
C LEU A 114 5.44 -10.24 6.16
N LYS A 115 4.36 -9.79 6.82
CA LYS A 115 4.43 -8.96 8.02
C LYS A 115 4.68 -9.83 9.25
N GLU A 116 5.62 -9.40 10.08
CA GLU A 116 5.85 -9.99 11.40
C GLU A 116 4.70 -9.63 12.37
N PRO A 117 4.48 -10.39 13.45
CA PRO A 117 3.40 -10.13 14.40
C PRO A 117 3.38 -8.69 14.96
N GLY A 118 4.56 -8.12 15.20
CA GLY A 118 4.71 -6.73 15.66
C GLY A 118 4.31 -5.69 14.61
N GLU A 119 4.47 -6.00 13.33
CA GLU A 119 4.04 -5.15 12.21
C GLU A 119 2.53 -5.21 12.04
N ILE A 120 1.97 -6.42 12.04
CA ILE A 120 0.51 -6.67 11.99
C ILE A 120 -0.19 -5.90 13.12
N LYS A 121 0.36 -5.93 14.33
CA LYS A 121 -0.20 -5.20 15.48
C LYS A 121 -0.20 -3.68 15.26
N LYS A 122 0.85 -3.11 14.64
CA LYS A 122 0.92 -1.67 14.36
C LYS A 122 -0.09 -1.27 13.28
N ILE A 123 -0.20 -2.04 12.20
CA ILE A 123 -1.21 -1.82 11.15
C ILE A 123 -2.61 -1.94 11.76
N ALA A 124 -2.84 -2.91 12.66
CA ALA A 124 -4.14 -3.10 13.30
C ALA A 124 -4.53 -1.91 14.19
N THR A 125 -3.57 -1.35 14.91
CA THR A 125 -3.79 -0.11 15.67
C THR A 125 -4.08 1.07 14.75
N ALA A 126 -3.32 1.24 13.65
CA ALA A 126 -3.60 2.28 12.66
C ALA A 126 -5.03 2.15 12.12
N GLN A 127 -5.46 0.93 11.79
CA GLN A 127 -6.81 0.67 11.28
C GLN A 127 -7.91 0.99 12.27
N LYS A 128 -7.74 0.65 13.55
CA LYS A 128 -8.69 1.02 14.61
C LYS A 128 -8.83 2.54 14.74
N ILE A 129 -7.73 3.27 14.66
CA ILE A 129 -7.74 4.74 14.70
C ILE A 129 -8.47 5.27 13.47
N SER A 130 -8.17 4.77 12.25
CA SER A 130 -8.86 5.16 11.02
C SER A 130 -10.38 4.92 11.10
N LYS A 131 -10.81 3.74 11.54
CA LYS A 131 -12.23 3.39 11.69
C LYS A 131 -12.93 4.31 12.69
N ARG A 132 -12.32 4.55 13.85
CA ARG A 132 -12.86 5.48 14.86
C ARG A 132 -12.97 6.89 14.30
N LEU A 133 -11.92 7.40 13.64
CA LEU A 133 -11.95 8.73 13.03
C LEU A 133 -13.04 8.83 11.95
N CYS A 134 -13.07 7.91 10.98
CA CYS A 134 -14.05 7.89 9.90
C CYS A 134 -15.51 7.85 10.40
N SER A 135 -15.77 7.03 11.44
CA SER A 135 -17.08 6.97 12.11
C SER A 135 -17.46 8.29 12.80
N GLY A 136 -16.48 9.03 13.31
CA GLY A 136 -16.66 10.33 13.94
C GLY A 136 -16.85 11.50 12.97
N VAL A 137 -16.54 11.34 11.68
CA VAL A 137 -16.74 12.40 10.68
C VAL A 137 -18.24 12.67 10.51
N ARG A 138 -18.69 13.85 10.93
CA ARG A 138 -20.07 14.33 10.74
C ARG A 138 -20.10 15.31 9.57
N LEU A 139 -20.73 14.92 8.47
CA LEU A 139 -20.96 15.79 7.33
C LEU A 139 -22.23 16.61 7.57
N THR A 140 -22.12 17.93 7.52
CA THR A 140 -23.24 18.87 7.67
C THR A 140 -23.60 19.49 6.32
N GLU A 141 -24.87 19.87 6.13
CA GLU A 141 -25.32 20.54 4.91
C GLU A 141 -24.46 21.78 4.65
N GLY A 142 -23.96 21.96 3.43
CA GLY A 142 -23.11 23.10 3.09
C GLY A 142 -21.63 23.00 3.54
N MET A 143 -21.22 21.92 4.19
CA MET A 143 -19.80 21.62 4.41
C MET A 143 -19.15 21.33 3.05
N SER A 144 -17.99 21.90 2.73
CA SER A 144 -17.28 21.52 1.50
C SER A 144 -16.48 20.22 1.67
N GLU A 145 -16.14 19.57 0.55
CA GLU A 145 -15.22 18.43 0.56
C GLU A 145 -13.89 18.80 1.20
N ARG A 146 -13.36 19.99 0.87
CA ARG A 146 -12.11 20.51 1.45
C ARG A 146 -12.20 20.70 2.95
N ASP A 147 -13.31 21.25 3.47
CA ASP A 147 -13.50 21.40 4.93
C ASP A 147 -13.49 20.04 5.62
N ALA A 148 -14.16 19.04 5.02
CA ALA A 148 -14.21 17.69 5.56
C ALA A 148 -12.85 16.99 5.51
N ALA A 149 -12.10 17.13 4.41
CA ALA A 149 -10.75 16.59 4.29
C ALA A 149 -9.79 17.23 5.30
N SER A 150 -9.81 18.56 5.42
CA SER A 150 -9.02 19.30 6.42
C SER A 150 -9.33 18.86 7.86
N TYR A 151 -10.61 18.67 8.18
CA TYR A 151 -11.02 18.11 9.47
C TYR A 151 -10.42 16.72 9.72
N ILE A 152 -10.50 15.82 8.72
CA ILE A 152 -9.93 14.47 8.82
C ILE A 152 -8.42 14.54 9.05
N SER A 153 -7.69 15.33 8.26
CA SER A 153 -6.23 15.48 8.38
C SER A 153 -5.83 16.02 9.77
N ALA A 154 -6.48 17.08 10.26
CA ALA A 154 -6.18 17.66 11.57
C ALA A 154 -6.43 16.64 12.71
N ARG A 155 -7.52 15.89 12.62
CA ARG A 155 -7.83 14.83 13.59
C ARG A 155 -6.87 13.64 13.49
N ALA A 156 -6.42 13.28 12.28
CA ALA A 156 -5.41 12.24 12.09
C ALA A 156 -4.09 12.62 12.79
N HIS A 157 -3.63 13.87 12.66
CA HIS A 157 -2.46 14.37 13.40
C HIS A 157 -2.65 14.34 14.91
N SER A 158 -3.85 14.67 15.40
CA SER A 158 -4.14 14.66 16.84
C SER A 158 -4.19 13.25 17.44
N LEU A 159 -4.48 12.22 16.64
CA LEU A 159 -4.70 10.84 17.10
C LEU A 159 -3.55 9.89 16.77
N SER A 160 -2.61 10.31 15.90
CA SER A 160 -1.64 9.43 15.27
C SER A 160 -0.45 10.22 14.70
N GLY A 161 0.34 9.62 13.81
CA GLY A 161 1.42 10.29 13.06
C GLY A 161 0.94 11.16 11.89
N GLY A 162 -0.37 11.38 11.74
CA GLY A 162 -0.96 12.13 10.63
C GLY A 162 -1.68 11.23 9.62
N PRO A 163 -2.22 11.83 8.54
CA PRO A 163 -2.85 11.08 7.46
C PRO A 163 -1.83 10.19 6.74
N ALA A 164 -2.22 8.97 6.35
CA ALA A 164 -1.37 8.06 5.59
C ALA A 164 -1.16 8.52 4.14
N PHE A 165 -2.14 9.26 3.61
CA PHE A 165 -2.20 9.92 2.32
C PHE A 165 -3.25 11.03 2.41
N GLU A 166 -3.27 11.97 1.46
CA GLU A 166 -4.26 13.05 1.44
C GLU A 166 -5.69 12.48 1.42
N PRO A 167 -6.53 12.74 2.45
CA PRO A 167 -7.86 12.16 2.51
C PRO A 167 -8.72 12.55 1.30
N ILE A 168 -9.35 11.57 0.68
CA ILE A 168 -10.31 11.80 -0.40
C ILE A 168 -11.68 11.96 0.23
N VAL A 169 -12.30 13.10 0.00
CA VAL A 169 -13.71 13.33 0.29
C VAL A 169 -14.38 13.74 -1.02
N ALA A 170 -15.28 12.92 -1.52
CA ALA A 170 -15.93 13.11 -2.81
C ALA A 170 -17.45 13.01 -2.69
N PHE A 171 -18.16 14.09 -3.03
CA PHE A 171 -19.61 14.20 -2.94
C PHE A 171 -20.26 14.03 -4.31
N GLY A 172 -21.31 13.19 -4.39
CA GLY A 172 -22.07 12.96 -5.61
C GLY A 172 -21.18 12.59 -6.80
N ALA A 173 -21.32 13.30 -7.91
CA ALA A 173 -20.57 13.05 -9.14
C ALA A 173 -19.04 13.06 -8.98
N ASN A 174 -18.50 13.81 -8.01
CA ASN A 174 -17.06 13.83 -7.77
C ASN A 174 -16.50 12.45 -7.38
N SER A 175 -17.33 11.60 -6.75
CA SER A 175 -16.93 10.23 -6.41
C SER A 175 -16.71 9.32 -7.63
N ALA A 176 -17.08 9.76 -8.84
CA ALA A 176 -16.80 9.03 -10.08
C ALA A 176 -15.30 9.03 -10.46
N TYR A 177 -14.48 9.91 -9.89
CA TYR A 177 -13.04 9.91 -10.11
C TYR A 177 -12.33 9.25 -8.91
N PRO A 178 -11.65 8.09 -9.09
CA PRO A 178 -11.09 7.32 -7.97
C PRO A 178 -10.07 8.10 -7.12
N HIS A 179 -9.33 9.02 -7.75
CA HIS A 179 -8.28 9.85 -7.15
C HIS A 179 -8.71 11.32 -6.99
N HIS A 180 -10.00 11.54 -6.68
CA HIS A 180 -10.55 12.87 -6.51
C HIS A 180 -9.80 13.70 -5.47
N ILE A 181 -9.49 14.94 -5.85
CA ILE A 181 -8.90 15.93 -4.93
C ILE A 181 -10.05 16.75 -4.34
N PRO A 182 -10.22 16.80 -3.02
CA PRO A 182 -11.31 17.53 -2.37
C PRO A 182 -11.47 18.97 -2.88
N SER A 183 -12.67 19.28 -3.36
CA SER A 183 -13.00 20.55 -4.00
C SER A 183 -13.85 21.46 -3.09
N GLY A 184 -14.33 22.58 -3.64
CA GLY A 184 -15.33 23.43 -2.99
C GLY A 184 -16.75 22.86 -3.01
N LYS A 185 -16.98 21.68 -3.62
CA LYS A 185 -18.31 21.05 -3.71
C LYS A 185 -18.93 20.89 -2.32
N LYS A 186 -20.18 21.33 -2.21
CA LYS A 186 -20.92 21.35 -0.96
C LYS A 186 -21.68 20.05 -0.74
N TYR A 187 -21.62 19.54 0.49
CA TYR A 187 -22.34 18.34 0.91
C TYR A 187 -23.84 18.62 0.92
N SER A 188 -24.60 17.64 0.43
CA SER A 188 -26.05 17.60 0.59
C SER A 188 -26.46 16.29 1.24
N ARG A 189 -27.35 16.35 2.23
CA ARG A 189 -27.89 15.19 2.95
C ARG A 189 -28.62 14.19 2.06
N ARG A 190 -29.05 14.60 0.86
CA ARG A 190 -29.68 13.74 -0.14
C ARG A 190 -28.68 13.02 -1.04
N GLY A 191 -27.40 13.41 -0.99
CA GLY A 191 -26.33 12.89 -1.84
C GLY A 191 -25.49 11.81 -1.17
N ALA A 192 -24.73 11.09 -2.00
CA ALA A 192 -23.70 10.17 -1.54
C ALA A 192 -22.39 10.90 -1.27
N ALA A 193 -21.60 10.38 -0.32
CA ALA A 193 -20.24 10.79 -0.08
C ALA A 193 -19.32 9.57 0.00
N LEU A 194 -18.20 9.62 -0.71
CA LEU A 194 -17.08 8.70 -0.56
C LEU A 194 -16.05 9.38 0.35
N ILE A 195 -15.63 8.68 1.39
CA ILE A 195 -14.53 9.10 2.27
C ILE A 195 -13.48 8.00 2.20
N ASP A 196 -12.30 8.33 1.70
CA ASP A 196 -11.14 7.46 1.68
C ASP A 196 -10.03 8.07 2.53
N MET A 197 -9.56 7.33 3.52
CA MET A 197 -8.59 7.85 4.47
C MET A 197 -7.82 6.74 5.19
N GLY A 198 -6.57 7.06 5.47
CA GLY A 198 -5.70 6.26 6.33
C GLY A 198 -5.01 7.12 7.37
N VAL A 199 -4.46 6.49 8.40
CA VAL A 199 -3.58 7.16 9.37
C VAL A 199 -2.26 6.42 9.52
N ILE A 200 -1.24 7.12 10.04
CA ILE A 200 0.08 6.55 10.31
C ILE A 200 0.19 6.22 11.81
N TYR A 201 0.54 4.98 12.14
CA TYR A 201 0.88 4.59 13.52
C TYR A 201 2.23 3.88 13.56
N LYS A 202 3.22 4.50 14.24
CA LYS A 202 4.59 3.98 14.38
C LYS A 202 5.17 3.50 13.03
N ASP A 203 5.09 4.37 12.01
CA ASP A 203 5.51 4.15 10.62
C ASP A 203 4.64 3.20 9.78
N TYR A 204 3.60 2.57 10.33
CA TYR A 204 2.70 1.71 9.54
C TYR A 204 1.44 2.48 9.13
N ARG A 205 1.01 2.27 7.90
CA ARG A 205 -0.17 2.90 7.33
C ARG A 205 -1.41 2.04 7.51
N ALA A 206 -2.53 2.71 7.67
CA ALA A 206 -3.86 2.15 7.44
C ALA A 206 -4.44 2.70 6.15
N ASP A 207 -5.48 2.05 5.67
CA ASP A 207 -6.29 2.44 4.52
C ASP A 207 -7.75 2.04 4.72
N LEU A 208 -8.67 2.92 4.36
CA LEU A 208 -10.09 2.76 4.65
C LEU A 208 -10.96 3.68 3.78
N THR A 209 -11.61 3.09 2.79
CA THR A 209 -12.76 3.72 2.12
C THR A 209 -14.12 3.36 2.72
N ARG A 210 -14.98 4.37 2.94
CA ARG A 210 -16.41 4.22 3.33
C ARG A 210 -17.32 5.12 2.49
N MET A 211 -18.52 4.61 2.22
CA MET A 211 -19.62 5.39 1.63
C MET A 211 -20.59 5.87 2.71
N LYS A 212 -21.10 7.10 2.55
CA LYS A 212 -22.23 7.67 3.30
C LYS A 212 -23.35 8.07 2.32
N GLY A 213 -24.60 8.03 2.75
CA GLY A 213 -25.74 8.51 1.93
C GLY A 213 -26.33 7.51 0.91
N LEU A 214 -25.82 6.26 0.86
CA LEU A 214 -26.28 5.24 -0.10
C LEU A 214 -27.36 4.33 0.48
N PHE A 215 -28.52 4.90 0.84
CA PHE A 215 -29.58 4.16 1.52
C PHE A 215 -30.60 3.49 0.60
N ASN A 216 -30.69 3.91 -0.67
CA ASN A 216 -31.70 3.40 -1.61
C ASN A 216 -31.09 2.48 -2.69
N ILE A 217 -31.31 1.18 -2.53
CA ILE A 217 -30.84 0.13 -3.45
C ILE A 217 -31.45 0.23 -4.87
N LYS A 218 -32.58 0.92 -5.04
CA LYS A 218 -33.20 1.11 -6.36
C LYS A 218 -32.42 2.09 -7.25
N THR A 219 -31.53 2.90 -6.66
CA THR A 219 -30.67 3.81 -7.42
C THR A 219 -29.50 3.06 -8.06
N LEU A 220 -28.92 3.61 -9.13
CA LEU A 220 -27.72 3.05 -9.76
C LEU A 220 -26.57 2.85 -8.76
N LEU A 221 -26.25 3.88 -7.96
CA LEU A 221 -25.18 3.83 -6.96
C LEU A 221 -25.52 2.87 -5.81
N GLY A 222 -26.80 2.73 -5.45
CA GLY A 222 -27.25 1.71 -4.50
C GLY A 222 -26.97 0.30 -5.01
N ARG A 223 -27.38 -0.03 -6.25
CA ARG A 223 -27.09 -1.33 -6.86
C ARG A 223 -25.59 -1.59 -6.98
N ALA A 224 -24.82 -0.58 -7.40
CA ALA A 224 -23.37 -0.67 -7.47
C ALA A 224 -22.74 -0.96 -6.10
N TYR A 225 -23.21 -0.31 -5.03
CA TYR A 225 -22.75 -0.56 -3.67
C TYR A 225 -23.01 -2.00 -3.21
N ALA A 226 -24.22 -2.51 -3.43
CA ALA A 226 -24.52 -3.90 -3.11
C ALA A 226 -23.68 -4.89 -3.92
N ALA A 227 -23.46 -4.63 -5.21
CA ALA A 227 -22.63 -5.45 -6.07
C ALA A 227 -21.17 -5.46 -5.61
N VAL A 228 -20.58 -4.29 -5.29
CA VAL A 228 -19.23 -4.16 -4.74
C VAL A 228 -19.08 -4.93 -3.43
N LYS A 229 -20.03 -4.77 -2.49
CA LYS A 229 -20.03 -5.49 -1.21
C LYS A 229 -20.08 -7.00 -1.42
N LYS A 230 -20.98 -7.47 -2.30
CA LYS A 230 -21.17 -8.90 -2.57
C LYS A 230 -19.99 -9.51 -3.35
N ALA A 231 -19.37 -8.76 -4.25
CA ALA A 231 -18.14 -9.19 -4.94
C ALA A 231 -17.02 -9.50 -3.94
N ARG A 232 -16.84 -8.60 -2.97
CA ARG A 232 -15.87 -8.75 -1.88
C ARG A 232 -16.17 -9.96 -1.01
N GLU A 233 -17.42 -10.09 -0.55
CA GLU A 233 -17.88 -11.23 0.26
C GLU A 233 -17.69 -12.58 -0.46
N THR A 234 -17.91 -12.60 -1.78
CA THR A 234 -17.73 -13.80 -2.61
C THR A 234 -16.26 -14.17 -2.76
N ALA A 235 -15.37 -13.18 -2.86
CA ALA A 235 -13.94 -13.41 -3.04
C ALA A 235 -13.21 -13.86 -1.77
N LEU A 236 -13.62 -13.35 -0.60
CA LEU A 236 -12.91 -13.56 0.68
C LEU A 236 -12.64 -15.03 1.04
N PRO A 237 -13.59 -15.98 0.90
CA PRO A 237 -13.36 -17.39 1.21
C PRO A 237 -12.27 -18.05 0.35
N HIS A 238 -11.97 -17.50 -0.83
CA HIS A 238 -10.96 -18.01 -1.75
C HIS A 238 -9.57 -17.43 -1.49
N ILE A 239 -9.45 -16.44 -0.60
CA ILE A 239 -8.15 -15.87 -0.21
C ILE A 239 -7.55 -16.73 0.91
N VAL A 240 -6.87 -17.78 0.48
CA VAL A 240 -6.18 -18.76 1.33
C VAL A 240 -4.70 -18.89 0.91
N PRO A 241 -3.80 -19.38 1.78
CA PRO A 241 -2.42 -19.62 1.41
C PRO A 241 -2.31 -20.50 0.15
N GLY A 242 -1.49 -20.08 -0.81
CA GLY A 242 -1.28 -20.77 -2.07
C GLY A 242 -2.23 -20.37 -3.21
N ALA A 243 -3.33 -19.65 -2.93
CA ALA A 243 -4.22 -19.14 -3.97
C ALA A 243 -3.51 -18.10 -4.85
N GLU A 244 -3.75 -18.11 -6.17
CA GLU A 244 -3.21 -17.11 -7.09
C GLU A 244 -3.85 -15.74 -6.82
N ILE A 245 -3.03 -14.72 -6.57
CA ILE A 245 -3.50 -13.36 -6.25
C ILE A 245 -4.35 -12.79 -7.38
N GLY A 246 -3.90 -12.95 -8.64
CA GLY A 246 -4.68 -12.48 -9.78
C GLY A 246 -5.95 -13.29 -10.06
N GLY A 247 -6.05 -14.52 -9.52
CA GLY A 247 -7.28 -15.30 -9.53
C GLY A 247 -8.41 -14.58 -8.77
N ILE A 248 -8.08 -13.96 -7.63
CA ILE A 248 -9.03 -13.17 -6.83
C ILE A 248 -9.45 -11.90 -7.58
N GLY A 249 -8.50 -11.18 -8.20
CA GLY A 249 -8.82 -10.03 -9.04
C GLY A 249 -9.74 -10.39 -10.21
N ARG A 250 -9.51 -11.53 -10.88
CA ARG A 250 -10.38 -12.03 -11.96
C ARG A 250 -11.77 -12.41 -11.45
N MET A 251 -11.87 -13.06 -10.29
CA MET A 251 -13.15 -13.43 -9.68
C MET A 251 -14.02 -12.21 -9.38
N ILE A 252 -13.44 -11.18 -8.76
CA ILE A 252 -14.13 -9.92 -8.46
C ILE A 252 -14.57 -9.23 -9.76
N LYS A 253 -13.66 -9.11 -10.74
CA LYS A 253 -13.97 -8.50 -12.02
C LYS A 253 -15.10 -9.23 -12.74
N LYS A 254 -15.03 -10.57 -12.80
CA LYS A 254 -16.08 -11.40 -13.43
C LYS A 254 -17.41 -11.20 -12.73
N TYR A 255 -17.46 -11.28 -11.40
CA TYR A 255 -18.70 -11.09 -10.66
C TYR A 255 -19.34 -9.72 -10.97
N LEU A 256 -18.56 -8.63 -10.95
CA LEU A 256 -19.07 -7.30 -11.26
C LEU A 256 -19.51 -7.17 -12.73
N ALA A 257 -18.82 -7.83 -13.66
CA ALA A 257 -19.22 -7.90 -15.07
C ALA A 257 -20.55 -8.64 -15.25
N ASP A 258 -20.75 -9.78 -14.56
CA ASP A 258 -22.01 -10.53 -14.57
C ASP A 258 -23.18 -9.71 -14.00
N GLN A 259 -22.89 -8.72 -13.13
CA GLN A 259 -23.87 -7.75 -12.63
C GLN A 259 -24.10 -6.54 -13.58
N GLY A 260 -23.46 -6.52 -14.75
CA GLY A 260 -23.61 -5.47 -15.76
C GLY A 260 -22.70 -4.25 -15.57
N PHE A 261 -21.67 -4.33 -14.72
CA PHE A 261 -20.81 -3.19 -14.37
C PHE A 261 -19.39 -3.26 -14.95
N GLU A 262 -19.14 -4.09 -15.97
CA GLU A 262 -17.78 -4.32 -16.50
C GLU A 262 -17.06 -3.03 -16.89
N LYS A 263 -17.76 -2.10 -17.57
CA LYS A 263 -17.21 -0.84 -18.06
C LYS A 263 -16.90 0.19 -16.96
N ASN A 264 -17.33 -0.09 -15.72
CA ASN A 264 -17.24 0.84 -14.59
C ASN A 264 -16.08 0.49 -13.63
N ILE A 265 -15.33 -0.58 -13.90
CA ILE A 265 -14.19 -1.02 -13.09
C ILE A 265 -12.92 -0.30 -13.58
N LEU A 266 -12.35 0.58 -12.75
CA LEU A 266 -11.23 1.45 -13.16
C LEU A 266 -9.88 1.12 -12.51
N HIS A 267 -9.83 0.28 -11.48
CA HIS A 267 -8.58 -0.02 -10.75
C HIS A 267 -8.53 -1.48 -10.27
N SER A 268 -7.40 -1.86 -9.67
CA SER A 268 -7.21 -3.17 -9.04
C SER A 268 -8.16 -3.39 -7.87
N ALA A 269 -8.41 -4.65 -7.50
CA ALA A 269 -9.29 -4.96 -6.37
C ALA A 269 -8.63 -4.73 -5.00
N GLY A 270 -7.35 -4.36 -4.96
CA GLY A 270 -6.61 -4.04 -3.74
C GLY A 270 -5.10 -4.12 -3.95
N HIS A 271 -4.36 -3.91 -2.87
CA HIS A 271 -2.90 -3.91 -2.84
C HIS A 271 -2.35 -4.33 -1.46
N GLY A 272 -1.06 -4.62 -1.38
CA GLY A 272 -0.37 -4.78 -0.11
C GLY A 272 -0.30 -3.45 0.63
N ILE A 273 -0.26 -3.50 1.97
CA ILE A 273 -0.12 -2.31 2.81
C ILE A 273 0.84 -2.59 3.97
N GLY A 274 1.62 -1.58 4.37
CA GLY A 274 2.57 -1.69 5.46
C GLY A 274 3.25 -0.38 5.81
N LEU A 275 4.54 -0.28 5.51
CA LEU A 275 5.34 0.93 5.65
C LEU A 275 5.06 1.95 4.55
N ASP A 276 4.47 1.53 3.43
CA ASP A 276 3.86 2.38 2.41
C ASP A 276 2.35 2.05 2.32
N VAL A 277 1.55 2.98 1.80
CA VAL A 277 0.10 2.76 1.56
C VAL A 277 -0.08 1.68 0.51
N HIS A 278 0.58 1.87 -0.65
CA HIS A 278 0.58 0.93 -1.75
C HIS A 278 1.90 0.13 -1.76
N GLU A 279 1.81 -1.15 -1.41
CA GLU A 279 2.89 -2.13 -1.50
C GLU A 279 2.49 -3.32 -2.38
N TRP A 280 3.47 -4.15 -2.74
CA TRP A 280 3.20 -5.45 -3.33
C TRP A 280 2.53 -6.39 -2.29
N PRO A 281 1.59 -7.28 -2.70
CA PRO A 281 1.12 -7.51 -4.06
C PRO A 281 -0.02 -6.59 -4.50
N ALA A 282 -0.15 -6.37 -5.80
CA ALA A 282 -1.34 -5.77 -6.38
C ALA A 282 -2.37 -6.87 -6.71
N ILE A 283 -3.61 -6.74 -6.22
CA ILE A 283 -4.70 -7.69 -6.48
C ILE A 283 -5.40 -7.31 -7.79
N ASN A 284 -4.66 -7.47 -8.89
CA ASN A 284 -5.14 -7.22 -10.26
C ASN A 284 -5.22 -8.54 -11.05
N CYS A 285 -5.84 -8.54 -12.24
CA CYS A 285 -6.05 -9.77 -13.02
C CYS A 285 -4.76 -10.45 -13.53
N ARG A 286 -3.62 -9.74 -13.53
CA ARG A 286 -2.34 -10.16 -14.13
C ARG A 286 -1.36 -10.75 -13.11
N GLU A 287 -1.52 -10.47 -11.81
CA GLU A 287 -0.63 -10.98 -10.78
C GLU A 287 -0.67 -12.52 -10.73
N ARG A 288 0.49 -13.15 -10.84
CA ARG A 288 0.64 -14.62 -10.87
C ARG A 288 1.19 -15.19 -9.58
N ALA A 289 1.68 -14.33 -8.69
CA ALA A 289 2.12 -14.75 -7.39
C ALA A 289 0.99 -15.35 -6.56
N LYS A 290 1.38 -16.12 -5.55
CA LYS A 290 0.47 -16.77 -4.62
C LYS A 290 0.38 -15.96 -3.33
N PHE A 291 -0.80 -16.00 -2.73
CA PHE A 291 -1.01 -15.52 -1.38
C PHE A 291 -0.21 -16.37 -0.38
N GLU A 292 0.44 -15.74 0.58
CA GLU A 292 1.22 -16.39 1.63
C GLU A 292 0.79 -15.91 3.02
N LYS A 293 0.92 -16.77 4.03
CA LYS A 293 0.61 -16.41 5.42
C LYS A 293 1.43 -15.19 5.87
N GLY A 294 0.78 -14.28 6.59
CA GLY A 294 1.37 -13.02 7.04
C GLY A 294 1.26 -11.88 6.02
N MET A 295 0.72 -12.13 4.83
CA MET A 295 0.38 -11.03 3.92
C MET A 295 -0.70 -10.13 4.50
N VAL A 296 -0.48 -8.81 4.41
CA VAL A 296 -1.47 -7.78 4.78
C VAL A 296 -1.77 -6.93 3.55
N PHE A 297 -3.06 -6.81 3.21
CA PHE A 297 -3.55 -6.25 1.95
C PHE A 297 -4.93 -5.61 2.10
N THR A 298 -5.25 -4.66 1.22
CA THR A 298 -6.59 -4.08 1.04
C THR A 298 -7.45 -4.96 0.13
N LEU A 299 -8.76 -4.93 0.33
CA LEU A 299 -9.73 -5.45 -0.64
C LEU A 299 -10.83 -4.40 -0.84
N GLU A 300 -10.72 -3.69 -1.95
CA GLU A 300 -11.38 -2.42 -2.26
C GLU A 300 -11.99 -2.39 -3.68
N PRO A 301 -12.89 -3.32 -4.05
CA PRO A 301 -13.59 -3.19 -5.32
C PRO A 301 -14.31 -1.84 -5.41
N GLY A 302 -14.31 -1.25 -6.62
CA GLY A 302 -14.97 0.02 -6.88
C GLY A 302 -15.62 0.08 -8.26
N LEU A 303 -16.71 0.84 -8.36
CA LEU A 303 -17.47 1.09 -9.59
C LEU A 303 -17.68 2.58 -9.78
N TYR A 304 -17.40 3.09 -10.98
CA TYR A 304 -17.36 4.52 -11.27
C TYR A 304 -18.20 4.86 -12.50
N PHE A 305 -19.05 5.87 -12.36
CA PHE A 305 -20.03 6.29 -13.37
C PHE A 305 -19.85 7.77 -13.66
N SER A 306 -19.25 8.10 -14.79
CA SER A 306 -18.95 9.47 -15.20
C SER A 306 -20.19 10.37 -15.10
N GLY A 307 -20.04 11.53 -14.48
CA GLY A 307 -21.12 12.51 -14.26
C GLY A 307 -22.17 12.12 -13.20
N ILE A 308 -22.15 10.88 -12.70
CA ILE A 308 -23.16 10.38 -11.74
C ILE A 308 -22.56 10.20 -10.34
N GLY A 309 -21.44 9.48 -10.25
CA GLY A 309 -20.76 9.19 -8.98
C GLY A 309 -20.02 7.86 -9.04
N GLY A 310 -19.44 7.46 -7.92
CA GLY A 310 -18.72 6.21 -7.77
C GLY A 310 -18.90 5.61 -6.39
N VAL A 311 -18.60 4.33 -6.29
CA VAL A 311 -18.71 3.54 -5.08
C VAL A 311 -17.45 2.75 -4.89
N ARG A 312 -16.84 2.87 -3.72
CA ARG A 312 -15.71 2.05 -3.27
C ARG A 312 -15.91 1.71 -1.81
N VAL A 313 -15.61 0.46 -1.46
CA VAL A 313 -15.66 -0.02 -0.07
C VAL A 313 -14.46 -0.89 0.17
N GLU A 314 -13.71 -0.54 1.20
CA GLU A 314 -12.42 -1.15 1.46
C GLU A 314 -12.34 -1.66 2.89
N ASP A 315 -11.67 -2.80 3.06
CA ASP A 315 -11.14 -3.18 4.36
C ASP A 315 -9.73 -3.75 4.16
N VAL A 316 -8.90 -3.69 5.21
CA VAL A 316 -7.60 -4.36 5.24
C VAL A 316 -7.73 -5.71 5.93
N TYR A 317 -7.04 -6.69 5.37
CA TYR A 317 -7.02 -8.07 5.82
C TYR A 317 -5.59 -8.52 6.08
N VAL A 318 -5.45 -9.43 7.03
CA VAL A 318 -4.26 -10.26 7.19
C VAL A 318 -4.60 -11.69 6.79
N LEU A 319 -3.69 -12.34 6.04
CA LEU A 319 -3.84 -13.74 5.69
C LEU A 319 -3.20 -14.63 6.75
N GLU A 320 -4.04 -15.42 7.41
CA GLU A 320 -3.62 -16.55 8.25
C GLU A 320 -3.97 -17.84 7.48
N ASP A 321 -4.76 -18.75 8.05
CA ASP A 321 -5.36 -19.85 7.26
C ASP A 321 -6.45 -19.34 6.30
N LYS A 322 -7.06 -18.21 6.65
CA LYS A 322 -8.05 -17.47 5.88
C LYS A 322 -7.81 -15.98 6.05
N ALA A 323 -8.32 -15.17 5.12
CA ALA A 323 -8.30 -13.73 5.27
C ALA A 323 -9.13 -13.30 6.49
N ARG A 324 -8.50 -12.56 7.40
CA ARG A 324 -9.14 -11.99 8.59
C ARG A 324 -9.07 -10.47 8.52
N VAL A 325 -10.21 -9.81 8.70
CA VAL A 325 -10.25 -8.34 8.76
C VAL A 325 -9.37 -7.83 9.89
N LEU A 326 -8.68 -6.73 9.62
CA LEU A 326 -7.70 -6.14 10.50
C LEU A 326 -8.18 -4.75 10.94
N GLY A 327 -8.29 -4.57 12.26
CA GLY A 327 -8.80 -3.34 12.88
C GLY A 327 -10.20 -3.51 13.43
#